data_AF-G1SCQ2-F1
#
_entry.id   AF-G1SCQ2-F1
#
_cell.length_a   1.000
_cell.length_b   1.000
_cell.length_c   1.000
_cell.angle_alpha   90.00
_cell.angle_beta   90.00
_cell.angle_gamma   90.00
#
_symmetry.space_group_name_H-M   'P 1'
#
loop_
_entity.id
_entity.type
_entity.pdbx_description
1 polymer ?
#
loop_
_entity_poly.entity_id
_entity_poly.type
_entity_poly.pdbx_seq_one_letter_code
_entity_poly.pdbx_strand_id
1 'polypeptide(L)'
;MALWWAVAIAVTCLGSLVSPGPVPPPTSLKELIEELVNITHNQKAPLCNGTMVWSVNLTGSVYCAALESLVNVSGCNAIQRTQRMLSGLCTDKAVAKQVTSVQARDTKIELLQFLKELRRHLQMLYRLGKFRSAGRPP
;
A
#
# COMPACT_ATOMS: atom_id res chain seq x y z
N MET A 1 -44.44 22.78 41.42
CA MET A 1 -44.54 21.91 40.23
C MET A 1 -43.26 22.07 39.44
N ALA A 2 -42.65 20.94 39.11
CA ALA A 2 -41.24 20.82 38.78
C ALA A 2 -40.91 21.37 37.39
N LEU A 3 -39.82 22.14 37.41
CA LEU A 3 -38.93 22.44 36.30
C LEU A 3 -38.58 21.14 35.54
N TRP A 4 -38.53 21.17 34.20
CA TRP A 4 -37.44 20.66 33.33
C TRP A 4 -37.92 20.45 31.90
N TRP A 5 -37.65 21.46 31.08
CA TRP A 5 -37.29 21.23 29.68
C TRP A 5 -35.88 20.63 29.68
N ALA A 6 -35.66 19.50 29.01
CA ALA A 6 -34.50 19.31 28.14
C ALA A 6 -34.40 17.87 27.59
N VAL A 7 -34.56 17.81 26.26
CA VAL A 7 -33.63 17.14 25.33
C VAL A 7 -33.48 15.63 25.46
N ALA A 8 -34.28 14.91 24.65
CA ALA A 8 -33.90 13.61 24.14
C ALA A 8 -32.70 13.77 23.19
N ILE A 9 -31.50 13.49 23.66
CA ILE A 9 -30.34 13.28 22.77
C ILE A 9 -30.36 11.80 22.40
N ALA A 10 -30.85 11.52 21.18
CA ALA A 10 -30.59 10.26 20.52
C ALA A 10 -29.08 10.08 20.41
N VAL A 11 -28.55 9.11 21.17
CA VAL A 11 -27.15 8.67 21.05
C VAL A 11 -27.04 7.95 19.71
N THR A 12 -26.78 8.72 18.65
CA THR A 12 -26.30 8.17 17.38
C THR A 12 -24.86 7.76 17.58
N CYS A 13 -24.65 6.57 18.14
CA CYS A 13 -23.41 5.83 17.99
C CYS A 13 -23.27 5.38 16.52
N LEU A 14 -23.02 6.34 15.63
CA LEU A 14 -22.39 6.07 14.34
C LEU A 14 -20.90 5.86 14.62
N GLY A 15 -20.60 4.73 15.27
CA GLY A 15 -19.28 4.15 15.22
C GLY A 15 -19.03 3.79 13.76
N SER A 16 -18.30 4.66 13.06
CA SER A 16 -17.65 4.34 11.80
C SER A 16 -16.65 3.22 12.06
N LEU A 17 -17.17 1.99 12.16
CA LEU A 17 -16.40 0.78 11.97
C LEU A 17 -16.00 0.81 10.51
N VAL A 18 -14.87 1.46 10.24
CA VAL A 18 -14.11 1.22 9.02
C VAL A 18 -13.81 -0.28 9.05
N SER A 19 -14.65 -1.03 8.36
CA SER A 19 -14.51 -2.46 8.15
C SER A 19 -13.09 -2.66 7.60
N PRO A 20 -12.24 -3.46 8.27
CA PRO A 20 -10.93 -3.78 7.72
C PRO A 20 -11.17 -4.37 6.34
N GLY A 21 -10.70 -3.66 5.31
CA GLY A 21 -10.82 -4.12 3.93
C GLY A 21 -10.28 -5.55 3.81
N PRO A 22 -10.77 -6.35 2.85
CA PRO A 22 -10.35 -7.73 2.68
C PRO A 22 -8.82 -7.82 2.64
N VAL A 23 -8.25 -8.48 3.64
CA VAL A 23 -6.79 -8.70 3.68
C VAL A 23 -6.46 -9.61 2.49
N PRO A 24 -5.55 -9.18 1.59
CA PRO A 24 -5.24 -9.97 0.42
C PRO A 24 -4.67 -11.35 0.80
N PRO A 25 -4.97 -12.42 0.04
CA PRO A 25 -4.50 -13.75 0.35
C PRO A 25 -2.95 -13.80 0.42
N PRO A 26 -2.35 -14.57 1.34
CA PRO A 26 -0.89 -14.65 1.49
C PRO A 26 -0.16 -15.11 0.22
N THR A 27 -0.85 -15.80 -0.69
CA THR A 27 -0.35 -16.19 -2.01
C THR A 27 -0.04 -14.98 -2.89
N SER A 28 -0.90 -13.96 -2.88
CA SER A 28 -0.76 -12.77 -3.71
C SER A 28 0.45 -11.90 -3.33
N LEU A 29 0.78 -11.81 -2.04
CA LEU A 29 2.01 -11.17 -1.60
C LEU A 29 3.24 -11.98 -2.05
N LYS A 30 3.22 -13.30 -1.85
CA LYS A 30 4.36 -14.15 -2.21
C LYS A 30 4.70 -14.00 -3.70
N GLU A 31 3.68 -14.02 -4.56
CA GLU A 31 3.83 -13.79 -6.00
C GLU A 31 4.41 -12.39 -6.31
N LEU A 32 3.97 -11.35 -5.60
CA LEU A 32 4.52 -10.01 -5.76
C LEU A 32 6.01 -9.94 -5.34
N ILE A 33 6.39 -10.62 -4.24
CA ILE A 33 7.79 -10.69 -3.80
C ILE A 33 8.64 -11.41 -4.85
N GLU A 34 8.16 -12.53 -5.39
CA GLU A 34 8.85 -13.29 -6.44
C GLU A 34 9.04 -12.45 -7.71
N GLU A 35 8.01 -11.72 -8.13
CA GLU A 35 8.11 -10.80 -9.27
C GLU A 35 9.15 -9.69 -9.01
N LEU A 36 9.14 -9.09 -7.82
CA LEU A 36 10.13 -8.07 -7.46
C LEU A 36 11.55 -8.64 -7.38
N VAL A 37 11.72 -9.88 -6.89
CA VAL A 37 13.02 -10.57 -6.94
C VAL A 37 13.47 -10.71 -8.39
N ASN A 38 12.59 -11.18 -9.29
CA ASN A 38 12.90 -11.35 -10.70
C ASN A 38 13.37 -10.05 -11.37
N ILE A 39 12.68 -8.94 -11.13
CA ILE A 39 13.02 -7.63 -11.74
C ILE A 39 14.32 -7.06 -11.18
N THR A 40 14.59 -7.25 -9.89
CA THR A 40 15.72 -6.61 -9.19
C THR A 40 16.98 -7.45 -9.15
N HIS A 41 16.90 -8.75 -9.44
CA HIS A 41 18.04 -9.66 -9.44
C HIS A 41 18.93 -9.42 -10.67
N ASN A 42 20.26 -9.34 -10.45
CA ASN A 42 21.28 -9.24 -11.50
C ASN A 42 21.12 -8.08 -12.51
N GLN A 43 20.45 -6.99 -12.12
CA GLN A 43 20.41 -5.78 -12.93
C GLN A 43 21.79 -5.14 -13.00
N LYS A 44 22.48 -5.33 -14.14
CA LYS A 44 23.74 -4.66 -14.48
C LYS A 44 23.52 -3.29 -15.14
N ALA A 45 22.32 -3.05 -15.65
CA ALA A 45 21.91 -1.81 -16.30
C ALA A 45 20.82 -1.10 -15.48
N PRO A 46 20.69 0.23 -15.58
CA PRO A 46 19.64 0.97 -14.90
C PRO A 46 18.26 0.56 -15.44
N LEU A 47 17.39 0.11 -14.54
CA LEU A 47 16.04 -0.35 -14.88
C LEU A 47 15.21 0.79 -15.49
N CYS A 48 14.51 0.50 -16.60
CA CYS A 48 13.70 1.47 -17.33
C CYS A 48 14.48 2.77 -17.66
N ASN A 49 15.70 2.65 -18.19
CA ASN A 49 16.56 3.78 -18.55
C ASN A 49 16.87 4.75 -17.39
N GLY A 50 16.91 4.25 -16.15
CA GLY A 50 17.20 5.08 -14.98
C GLY A 50 16.04 6.00 -14.60
N THR A 51 14.80 5.59 -14.91
CA THR A 51 13.61 6.34 -14.53
C THR A 51 13.60 6.63 -13.03
N MET A 52 13.26 7.86 -12.68
CA MET A 52 13.12 8.32 -11.30
C MET A 52 11.65 8.30 -10.88
N VAL A 53 11.37 7.82 -9.67
CA VAL A 53 10.02 7.75 -9.10
C VAL A 53 9.98 8.43 -7.75
N TRP A 54 8.79 8.84 -7.31
CA TRP A 54 8.62 9.45 -5.99
C TRP A 54 8.90 8.42 -4.90
N SER A 55 9.76 8.77 -3.93
CA SER A 55 9.82 8.00 -2.70
C SER A 55 8.47 8.12 -1.99
N VAL A 56 8.05 7.04 -1.33
CA VAL A 56 6.80 7.01 -0.57
C VAL A 56 7.04 6.35 0.77
N ASN A 57 6.26 6.74 1.77
CA ASN A 57 6.31 6.13 3.07
C ASN A 57 5.58 4.76 3.07
N LEU A 58 6.32 3.68 3.34
CA LEU A 58 5.82 2.30 3.33
C LEU A 58 5.25 1.85 4.70
N THR A 59 4.78 2.75 5.55
CA THR A 59 4.24 2.39 6.89
C THR A 59 2.73 2.12 6.90
N GLY A 60 1.97 2.68 5.96
CA GLY A 60 0.51 2.55 5.87
C GLY A 60 0.04 1.61 4.76
N SER A 61 -0.72 2.14 3.80
CA SER A 61 -1.19 1.41 2.61
C SER A 61 -0.07 1.14 1.59
N VAL A 62 0.86 0.25 1.96
CA VAL A 62 2.09 -0.06 1.19
C VAL A 62 1.80 -0.28 -0.29
N TYR A 63 0.77 -1.06 -0.63
CA TYR A 63 0.46 -1.38 -2.03
C TYR A 63 -0.05 -0.18 -2.82
N CYS A 64 -0.92 0.64 -2.23
CA CYS A 64 -1.47 1.82 -2.87
C CYS A 64 -0.40 2.91 -3.05
N ALA A 65 0.38 3.17 -2.00
CA ALA A 65 1.49 4.11 -2.07
C ALA A 65 2.53 3.70 -3.12
N ALA A 66 2.86 2.41 -3.20
CA ALA A 66 3.77 1.91 -4.22
C ALA A 66 3.19 2.04 -5.63
N LEU A 67 1.91 1.74 -5.82
CA LEU A 67 1.23 1.90 -7.11
C LEU A 67 1.22 3.36 -7.56
N GLU A 68 0.93 4.31 -6.67
CA GLU A 68 0.94 5.75 -6.98
C GLU A 68 2.30 6.26 -7.45
N SER A 69 3.39 5.73 -6.90
CA SER A 69 4.74 6.06 -7.34
C SER A 69 5.02 5.48 -8.74
N LEU A 70 4.58 4.25 -8.99
CA LEU A 70 4.87 3.52 -10.23
C LEU A 70 3.93 3.85 -11.39
N VAL A 71 2.69 4.32 -11.15
CA VAL A 71 1.69 4.52 -12.21
C VAL A 71 2.11 5.58 -13.25
N ASN A 72 2.99 6.51 -12.86
CA ASN A 72 3.53 7.53 -13.74
C ASN A 72 4.67 7.03 -14.64
N VAL A 73 5.18 5.82 -14.40
CA VAL A 73 6.18 5.19 -15.25
C VAL A 73 5.49 4.49 -16.41
N SER A 74 5.55 5.12 -17.58
CA SER A 74 5.03 4.57 -18.85
C SER A 74 6.17 3.98 -19.70
N GLY A 75 5.82 3.10 -20.64
CA GLY A 75 6.80 2.53 -21.59
C GLY A 75 7.77 1.50 -21.00
N CYS A 76 7.63 1.11 -19.72
CA CYS A 76 8.48 0.09 -19.11
C CYS A 76 7.73 -1.22 -18.83
N ASN A 77 7.90 -2.19 -19.73
CA ASN A 77 7.26 -3.51 -19.61
C ASN A 77 7.74 -4.30 -18.38
N ALA A 78 8.97 -4.05 -17.93
CA ALA A 78 9.57 -4.76 -16.80
C ALA A 78 8.78 -4.61 -15.49
N ILE A 79 8.03 -3.52 -15.31
CA ILE A 79 7.24 -3.27 -14.09
C ILE A 79 5.72 -3.40 -14.31
N GLN A 80 5.28 -3.70 -15.53
CA GLN A 80 3.87 -3.74 -15.89
C GLN A 80 3.10 -4.80 -15.07
N ARG A 81 3.72 -5.96 -14.85
CA ARG A 81 3.13 -7.02 -14.02
C ARG A 81 3.06 -6.61 -12.55
N THR A 82 4.11 -5.97 -12.03
CA THR A 82 4.14 -5.40 -10.68
C THR A 82 3.03 -4.37 -10.47
N GLN A 83 2.84 -3.43 -11.40
CA GLN A 83 1.76 -2.44 -11.34
C GLN A 83 0.38 -3.11 -11.29
N ARG A 84 0.16 -4.18 -12.08
CA ARG A 84 -1.10 -4.95 -12.07
C ARG A 84 -1.33 -5.70 -10.75
N MET A 85 -0.29 -6.31 -10.19
CA MET A 85 -0.39 -6.98 -8.88
C MET A 85 -0.71 -5.96 -7.78
N LEU A 86 0.00 -4.83 -7.76
CA LEU A 86 -0.22 -3.75 -6.79
C LEU A 86 -1.63 -3.15 -6.91
N SER A 87 -2.19 -3.04 -8.11
CA SER A 87 -3.56 -2.54 -8.30
C SER A 87 -4.64 -3.50 -7.79
N GLY A 88 -4.40 -4.81 -7.86
CA GLY A 88 -5.28 -5.80 -7.23
C GLY A 88 -5.18 -5.82 -5.70
N LEU A 89 -3.99 -5.52 -5.16
CA LEU A 89 -3.71 -5.49 -3.72
C LEU A 89 -4.10 -4.18 -3.04
N CYS A 90 -4.20 -3.10 -3.82
CA CYS A 90 -4.66 -1.80 -3.35
C CYS A 90 -6.21 -1.80 -3.29
N THR A 91 -6.75 -2.19 -2.13
CA THR A 91 -8.20 -2.25 -1.89
C THR A 91 -8.85 -0.87 -1.69
N ASP A 92 -8.06 0.14 -1.34
CA ASP A 92 -8.57 1.48 -1.07
C ASP A 92 -8.26 2.48 -2.21
N LYS A 93 -9.09 2.47 -3.26
CA LYS A 93 -9.14 3.59 -4.22
C LYS A 93 -9.60 4.91 -3.56
N ALA A 94 -10.24 4.83 -2.38
CA ALA A 94 -10.71 5.98 -1.61
C ALA A 94 -9.67 6.52 -0.60
N VAL A 95 -8.81 5.67 -0.02
CA VAL A 95 -7.75 6.10 0.93
C VAL A 95 -6.54 6.70 0.19
N ALA A 96 -6.37 6.43 -1.10
CA ALA A 96 -5.47 7.19 -1.98
C ALA A 96 -5.81 8.71 -2.01
N LYS A 97 -7.05 9.11 -1.69
CA LYS A 97 -7.44 10.52 -1.49
C LYS A 97 -7.22 11.02 -0.07
N GLN A 98 -7.01 10.15 0.92
CA GLN A 98 -6.67 10.51 2.30
C GLN A 98 -5.14 10.65 2.46
N VAL A 99 -4.60 11.72 1.85
CA VAL A 99 -3.62 12.67 2.44
C VAL A 99 -2.37 12.10 3.16
N THR A 100 -1.99 10.83 3.04
CA THR A 100 -0.85 10.27 3.81
C THR A 100 0.33 9.80 2.96
N SER A 101 0.13 9.30 1.73
CA SER A 101 1.23 9.03 0.78
C SER A 101 1.73 10.32 0.09
N VAL A 102 0.82 11.28 -0.11
CA VAL A 102 1.10 12.56 -0.79
C VAL A 102 2.03 13.44 0.04
N GLN A 103 1.98 13.35 1.37
CA GLN A 103 2.80 14.14 2.29
C GLN A 103 4.28 13.69 2.38
N ALA A 104 4.65 12.56 1.78
CA ALA A 104 6.03 12.03 1.83
C ALA A 104 6.75 12.09 0.47
N ARG A 105 6.24 12.86 -0.50
CA ARG A 105 6.86 13.02 -1.83
C ARG A 105 7.97 14.08 -1.81
N ASP A 106 8.89 13.97 -0.88
CA ASP A 106 9.94 14.98 -0.70
C ASP A 106 11.12 14.73 -1.66
N THR A 107 11.31 13.48 -2.11
CA THR A 107 12.45 13.09 -2.94
C THR A 107 12.05 12.14 -4.06
N LYS A 108 12.74 12.26 -5.20
CA LYS A 108 12.71 11.24 -6.25
C LYS A 108 13.92 10.34 -6.12
N ILE A 109 13.73 9.04 -6.28
CA ILE A 109 14.79 8.02 -6.26
C ILE A 109 14.74 7.18 -7.53
N GLU A 110 15.84 6.50 -7.86
CA GLU A 110 15.87 5.59 -9.00
C GLU A 110 14.86 4.46 -8.81
N LEU A 111 14.19 4.08 -9.90
CA LEU A 111 13.19 3.02 -9.90
C LEU A 111 13.75 1.69 -9.38
N LEU A 112 14.98 1.33 -9.76
CA LEU A 112 15.61 0.10 -9.27
C LEU A 112 15.81 0.13 -7.74
N GLN A 113 16.21 1.28 -7.20
CA GLN A 113 16.36 1.47 -5.76
C GLN A 113 15.00 1.40 -5.05
N PHE A 114 13.99 2.06 -5.60
CA PHE A 114 12.61 1.99 -5.10
C PHE A 114 12.09 0.54 -5.02
N LEU A 115 12.26 -0.25 -6.09
CA LEU A 115 11.79 -1.64 -6.10
C LEU A 115 12.56 -2.53 -5.12
N LYS A 116 13.86 -2.26 -4.88
CA LYS A 116 14.64 -2.97 -3.86
C LYS A 116 14.13 -2.69 -2.45
N GLU A 117 13.81 -1.43 -2.15
CA GLU A 117 13.25 -1.02 -0.87
C GLU A 117 11.86 -1.61 -0.64
N LEU A 118 10.98 -1.54 -1.65
CA LEU A 118 9.67 -2.18 -1.62
C LEU A 118 9.79 -3.68 -1.37
N ARG A 119 10.65 -4.38 -2.12
CA ARG A 119 10.89 -5.82 -1.95
C ARG A 119 11.34 -6.15 -0.53
N ARG A 120 12.29 -5.40 0.02
CA ARG A 120 12.80 -5.60 1.39
C ARG A 120 11.69 -5.40 2.42
N HIS A 121 10.86 -4.38 2.24
CA HIS A 121 9.73 -4.11 3.13
C HIS A 121 8.68 -5.23 3.08
N LEU A 122 8.30 -5.67 1.88
CA LEU A 122 7.33 -6.77 1.71
C LEU A 122 7.86 -8.10 2.27
N GLN A 123 9.14 -8.40 2.10
CA GLN A 123 9.78 -9.56 2.74
C GLN A 123 9.74 -9.49 4.27
N MET A 124 9.95 -8.29 4.85
CA MET A 124 9.82 -8.09 6.29
C MET A 124 8.38 -8.36 6.74
N LEU A 125 7.38 -7.82 6.05
CA LEU A 125 5.97 -8.09 6.36
C LEU A 125 5.67 -9.59 6.29
N TYR A 126 6.18 -10.28 5.25
CA TYR A 126 5.92 -11.70 5.04
C TYR A 126 6.49 -12.53 6.19
N ARG A 127 7.72 -12.22 6.62
CA ARG A 127 8.39 -12.89 7.75
C ARG A 127 7.71 -12.61 9.08
N LEU A 128 7.23 -11.39 9.30
CA LEU A 128 6.58 -10.99 10.56
C LEU A 128 5.17 -11.56 10.73
N GLY A 129 4.61 -12.25 9.74
CA GLY A 129 3.26 -12.82 9.85
C GLY A 129 2.15 -11.77 10.00
N LYS A 130 2.44 -10.47 9.77
CA LYS A 130 1.47 -9.36 9.80
C LYS A 130 0.35 -9.47 8.75
N PHE A 131 0.29 -10.59 8.02
CA PHE A 131 -0.84 -11.01 7.19
C PHE A 131 -1.97 -11.69 8.00
N ARG A 132 -1.73 -11.99 9.28
CA ARG A 132 -2.71 -12.58 10.21
C ARG A 132 -2.83 -11.75 11.50
N SER A 133 -3.51 -10.62 11.46
CA SER A 133 -4.08 -10.02 12.69
C SER A 133 -5.19 -9.02 12.36
N ALA A 134 -6.26 -9.52 11.73
CA ALA A 134 -7.60 -8.91 11.77
C ALA A 134 -8.61 -10.05 11.51
N GLY A 135 -8.77 -10.94 12.49
CA GLY A 135 -9.69 -12.07 12.29
C GLY A 135 -9.53 -13.25 13.26
N ARG A 136 -9.25 -13.00 14.54
CA ARG A 136 -9.46 -14.04 15.56
C ARG A 136 -10.01 -13.43 16.85
N PRO A 137 -11.34 -13.44 17.06
CA PRO A 137 -11.90 -13.94 18.32
C PRO A 137 -11.90 -15.50 18.27
N PRO A 138 -11.93 -16.24 19.38
CA PRO A 138 -12.25 -15.87 20.75
C PRO A 138 -11.03 -15.72 21.68
#